data_AF-A0A318S649-F1
#
_entry.id   AF-A0A318S649-F1
#
_cell.length_a   1.000
_cell.length_b   1.000
_cell.length_c   1.000
_cell.angle_alpha   90.00
_cell.angle_beta   90.00
_cell.angle_gamma   90.00
#
_symmetry.space_group_name_H-M   'P 1'
#
loop_
_entity.id
_entity.type
_entity.pdbx_description
1 polymer ?
#
loop_
_entity_poly.entity_id
_entity_poly.type
_entity_poly.pdbx_seq_one_letter_code
_entity_poly.pdbx_strand_id
1 'polypeptide(L)'
;MTWDEIEAATRQKIRAQPRGYATRLAEKLGVSRAAVSHMVRGEQAIPSERIADILDTLGLELCIAPKGTNDRLRAVFQDPDPT
;
A
#
# COMPACT_ATOMS: atom_id res chain seq x y z
N MET A 1 -0.88 7.36 13.04
CA MET A 1 -0.49 6.29 12.11
C MET A 1 0.99 6.01 12.35
N THR A 2 1.35 4.79 12.74
CA THR A 2 2.74 4.33 12.82
C THR A 2 3.22 3.84 11.45
N TRP A 3 4.52 3.66 11.28
CA TRP A 3 5.08 3.05 10.07
C TRP A 3 4.48 1.66 9.80
N ASP A 4 4.34 0.85 10.84
CA ASP A 4 3.78 -0.50 10.75
C ASP A 4 2.33 -0.49 10.24
N GLU A 5 1.53 0.51 10.63
CA GLU A 5 0.16 0.68 10.13
C GLU A 5 0.15 1.05 8.64
N ILE A 6 1.12 1.84 8.17
CA ILE A 6 1.27 2.19 6.74
C ILE A 6 1.65 0.95 5.95
N GLU A 7 2.61 0.17 6.43
CA GLU A 7 2.99 -1.08 5.77
C GLU A 7 1.82 -2.06 5.72
N ALA A 8 1.08 -2.23 6.82
CA ALA A 8 -0.06 -3.13 6.89
C ALA A 8 -1.15 -2.73 5.88
N ALA A 9 -1.51 -1.45 5.83
CA ALA A 9 -2.49 -0.92 4.88
C ALA A 9 -2.02 -1.09 3.43
N THR A 10 -0.74 -0.82 3.17
CA THR A 10 -0.14 -0.97 1.84
C THR A 10 -0.16 -2.42 1.38
N ARG A 11 0.24 -3.37 2.25
CA ARG A 11 0.16 -4.81 1.97
C ARG A 11 -1.27 -5.24 1.66
N GLN A 12 -2.25 -4.76 2.43
CA GLN A 12 -3.66 -5.06 2.19
C GLN A 12 -4.11 -4.59 0.81
N LYS A 13 -3.78 -3.35 0.43
CA LYS A 13 -4.12 -2.80 -0.89
C LYS A 13 -3.42 -3.54 -2.03
N ILE A 14 -2.16 -3.98 -1.86
CA ILE A 14 -1.47 -4.83 -2.85
C ILE A 14 -2.18 -6.19 -3.01
N ARG A 15 -2.61 -6.82 -1.91
CA ARG A 15 -3.30 -8.13 -1.95
C ARG A 15 -4.66 -8.07 -2.64
N ALA A 16 -5.32 -6.91 -2.61
CA ALA A 16 -6.59 -6.68 -3.27
C ALA A 16 -6.47 -6.46 -4.79
N GLN A 17 -5.25 -6.30 -5.32
CA GLN A 17 -5.04 -6.05 -6.75
C GLN A 17 -5.25 -7.31 -7.60
N PRO A 18 -5.60 -7.15 -8.89
CA PRO A 18 -5.82 -8.27 -9.79
C PRO A 18 -4.55 -9.11 -10.01
N ARG A 19 -4.76 -10.33 -10.53
CA ARG A 19 -3.67 -11.22 -10.93
C ARG A 19 -2.71 -10.49 -11.89
N GLY A 20 -1.42 -10.70 -11.69
CA GLY A 20 -0.36 -10.04 -12.47
C GLY A 20 0.13 -8.71 -11.89
N TYR A 21 -0.59 -8.11 -10.93
CA TYR A 21 -0.13 -6.88 -10.28
C TYR A 21 1.25 -7.03 -9.63
N ALA A 22 1.49 -8.12 -8.91
CA ALA A 22 2.79 -8.37 -8.27
C ALA A 22 3.96 -8.42 -9.28
N THR A 23 3.70 -8.85 -10.53
CA THR A 23 4.69 -8.82 -11.61
C THR A 23 5.00 -7.38 -12.02
N ARG A 24 3.96 -6.58 -12.26
CA ARG A 24 4.10 -5.16 -12.62
C ARG A 24 4.80 -4.36 -11.53
N LEU A 25 4.46 -4.64 -10.27
CA LEU A 25 5.12 -4.02 -9.12
C LEU A 25 6.60 -4.39 -9.06
N ALA A 26 6.94 -5.66 -9.31
CA ALA A 26 8.34 -6.09 -9.36
C ALA A 26 9.12 -5.37 -10.46
N GLU A 27 8.53 -5.22 -11.66
CA GLU A 27 9.11 -4.48 -12.78
C GLU A 27 9.32 -3.00 -12.45
N LYS A 28 8.30 -2.33 -11.89
CA LYS A 28 8.40 -0.91 -11.49
C LYS A 28 9.47 -0.67 -10.44
N LEU A 29 9.57 -1.56 -9.45
CA LEU A 29 10.55 -1.43 -8.36
C LEU A 29 11.95 -1.92 -8.75
N GLY A 30 12.11 -2.59 -9.90
CA GLY A 30 13.38 -3.20 -10.31
C GLY A 30 13.82 -4.33 -9.39
N VAL A 31 12.88 -5.08 -8.81
CA VAL A 31 13.15 -6.20 -7.88
C VAL A 31 12.59 -7.51 -8.40
N SER A 32 12.93 -8.62 -7.76
CA SER A 32 12.37 -9.92 -8.11
C SER A 32 10.91 -10.06 -7.65
N ARG A 33 10.13 -10.88 -8.36
CA ARG A 33 8.76 -11.24 -7.92
C ARG A 33 8.74 -11.93 -6.55
N ALA A 34 9.80 -12.66 -6.21
CA ALA A 34 9.96 -13.26 -4.89
C ALA A 34 10.08 -12.19 -3.80
N ALA A 35 10.88 -11.14 -4.02
CA ALA A 35 10.99 -10.02 -3.09
C ALA A 35 9.64 -9.33 -2.86
N VAL A 36 8.86 -9.09 -3.93
CA VAL A 36 7.48 -8.59 -3.80
C VAL A 36 6.61 -9.55 -2.99
N SER A 37 6.70 -10.85 -3.21
CA SER A 37 5.95 -11.84 -2.43
C SER A 37 6.31 -11.79 -0.94
N HIS A 38 7.60 -11.71 -0.58
CA HIS A 38 8.05 -11.58 0.80
C HIS A 38 7.54 -10.29 1.45
N MET A 39 7.60 -9.16 0.73
CA MET A 39 7.04 -7.88 1.19
C MET A 39 5.53 -7.99 1.44
N VAL A 40 4.79 -8.57 0.51
CA VAL A 40 3.33 -8.72 0.60
C VAL A 40 2.92 -9.64 1.74
N ARG A 41 3.69 -10.71 2.02
CA ARG A 41 3.44 -11.63 3.14
C ARG A 41 3.85 -11.06 4.50
N GLY A 42 4.66 -10.00 4.51
CA GLY A 42 5.23 -9.44 5.74
C GLY A 42 6.47 -10.17 6.24
N GLU A 43 7.05 -11.04 5.41
CA GLU A 43 8.33 -11.71 5.66
C GLU A 43 9.50 -10.73 5.45
N GLN A 44 9.26 -9.64 4.70
CA GLN A 44 10.18 -8.52 4.53
C GLN A 44 9.44 -7.20 4.78
N ALA A 45 10.12 -6.27 5.45
CA ALA A 45 9.66 -4.89 5.60
C ALA A 45 9.58 -4.19 4.23
N ILE A 46 8.67 -3.22 4.11
CA ILE A 46 8.65 -2.36 2.93
C ILE A 46 9.72 -1.28 3.18
N PRO A 47 10.73 -1.11 2.32
CA PRO A 47 11.69 -0.03 2.51
C PRO A 47 10.97 1.32 2.38
N SER A 48 11.22 2.24 3.32
CA SER A 48 10.50 3.52 3.36
C SER A 48 10.79 4.37 2.15
N GLU A 49 11.97 4.24 1.54
CA GLU A 49 12.35 4.89 0.30
C GLU A 49 11.57 4.39 -0.93
N ARG A 50 10.90 3.22 -0.83
CA ARG A 50 10.10 2.63 -1.92
C ARG A 50 8.60 2.84 -1.75
N ILE A 51 8.16 3.38 -0.61
CA ILE A 51 6.73 3.48 -0.32
C ILE A 51 6.00 4.38 -1.31
N ALA A 52 6.62 5.48 -1.73
CA ALA A 52 6.05 6.39 -2.72
C ALA A 52 5.81 5.69 -4.06
N ASP A 53 6.80 4.93 -4.55
CA ASP A 53 6.67 4.15 -5.80
C ASP A 53 5.55 3.10 -5.72
N ILE A 54 5.42 2.45 -4.55
CA ILE A 54 4.37 1.45 -4.32
C ILE A 54 2.99 2.13 -4.31
N LEU A 55 2.85 3.25 -3.61
CA LEU A 55 1.58 3.98 -3.54
C LEU A 55 1.19 4.54 -4.92
N ASP A 56 2.15 5.05 -5.71
CA ASP A 56 1.94 5.47 -7.11
C ASP A 56 1.32 4.33 -7.95
N THR A 57 1.87 3.11 -7.84
CA THR A 57 1.30 1.95 -8.56
C THR A 57 -0.10 1.54 -8.08
N LEU A 58 -0.46 1.88 -6.85
CA LEU A 58 -1.78 1.66 -6.28
C LEU A 58 -2.75 2.82 -6.58
N GLY A 59 -2.29 3.90 -7.20
CA GLY A 59 -3.07 5.12 -7.39
C GLY A 59 -3.35 5.86 -6.07
N LEU A 60 -2.43 5.75 -5.11
CA LEU A 60 -2.53 6.34 -3.78
C LEU A 60 -1.40 7.35 -3.55
N GLU A 61 -1.64 8.30 -2.66
CA GLU A 61 -0.63 9.27 -2.22
C GLU A 61 -0.63 9.37 -0.69
N LEU A 62 0.55 9.68 -0.14
CA LEU A 62 0.72 9.88 1.29
C LEU A 62 0.56 11.37 1.62
N CYS A 63 -0.37 11.71 2.51
CA CYS A 63 -0.64 13.09 2.90
C CYS A 63 -0.34 13.32 4.39
N ILE A 64 0.09 14.54 4.71
CA ILE A 64 0.26 14.99 6.09
C ILE A 64 -1.01 15.75 6.48
N ALA A 65 -1.66 15.31 7.56
CA ALA A 65 -2.86 15.95 8.08
C ALA A 65 -2.74 16.19 9.60
N PRO A 66 -3.45 17.19 10.15
CA PRO A 66 -3.55 17.36 11.60
C PRO A 66 -4.03 16.08 12.28
N LYS A 67 -3.55 15.79 13.48
CA LYS A 67 -4.03 14.65 14.27
C LYS A 67 -5.54 14.75 14.48
N GLY A 68 -6.25 13.62 14.36
CA GLY A 68 -7.72 13.56 14.42
C GLY A 68 -8.43 13.75 13.07
N THR A 69 -7.70 14.08 11.99
CA THR A 69 -8.29 14.23 10.64
C THR A 69 -8.73 12.88 10.06
N ASN A 70 -8.08 11.77 10.42
CA ASN A 70 -8.43 10.43 9.93
C ASN A 70 -9.88 10.04 10.22
N ASP A 71 -10.45 10.42 11.37
CA ASP A 71 -11.85 10.10 11.71
C ASP A 71 -12.84 10.86 10.82
N ARG A 72 -12.48 12.10 10.44
CA ARG A 72 -13.27 12.90 9.50
C ARG A 72 -13.12 12.40 8.08
N LEU A 73 -11.91 12.02 7.65
CA LEU A 73 -11.66 11.49 6.31
C LEU A 73 -12.28 10.10 6.12
N ARG A 74 -12.29 9.26 7.16
CA ARG A 74 -13.01 7.97 7.12
C ARG A 74 -14.49 8.14 6.81
N ALA A 75 -15.14 9.22 7.26
CA ALA A 75 -16.54 9.49 6.93
C ALA A 75 -16.75 9.97 5.47
N VAL A 76 -15.71 10.52 4.84
CA VAL A 76 -15.76 11.07 3.46
C VAL A 76 -15.35 10.01 2.42
N PHE A 77 -14.41 9.13 2.78
CA PHE A 77 -13.84 8.11 1.89
C PHE A 77 -14.23 6.69 2.30
N GLN A 78 -15.42 6.48 2.89
CA GLN A 78 -15.93 5.12 3.00
C GLN A 78 -16.04 4.55 1.59
N ASP A 79 -15.27 3.49 1.30
CA ASP A 79 -15.46 2.67 0.10
C ASP A 79 -16.96 2.31 0.06
N PRO A 80 -17.69 2.58 -1.05
CA PRO A 80 -19.05 2.10 -1.17
C PRO A 80 -19.00 0.57 -1.03
N ASP A 81 -19.85 0.06 -0.14
CA ASP A 81 -20.02 -1.36 0.14
C ASP A 81 -19.99 -2.16 -1.18
N PRO A 82 -19.19 -3.24 -1.29
CA PRO A 82 -19.27 -4.13 -2.44
C PRO A 82 -20.63 -4.85 -2.37
N THR A 83 -21.65 -4.24 -2.96
CA THR A 83 -22.98 -4.82 -3.14
C THR A 83 -22.98 -5.75 -4.34
#